data_AF-A0A3R8SPM9-F1
#
_entry.id   AF-A0A3R8SPM9-F1
#
_cell.length_a   1.000
_cell.length_b   1.000
_cell.length_c   1.000
_cell.angle_alpha   90.00
_cell.angle_beta   90.00
_cell.angle_gamma   90.00
#
_symmetry.space_group_name_H-M   'P 1'
#
loop_
_entity.id
_entity.type
_entity.pdbx_description
1 polymer ?
#
loop_
_entity_poly.entity_id
_entity_poly.type
_entity_poly.pdbx_seq_one_letter_code
_entity_poly.pdbx_strand_id
1 'polypeptide(L)'
;MKNNVLVKLYLDDLRPTPNGYLRVYSYKEFVKYILNNGIPDFISFDHDLGIEETGYDCAKFLVEYCLDHNLTIPNFTVHSQNPVGKENIEKLLNNFRKLNK
;
A
#
# COMPACT_ATOMS: atom_id res chain seq x y z
N MET A 1 -16.23 20.23 12.35
CA MET A 1 -15.12 19.36 12.80
C MET A 1 -15.12 18.15 11.89
N LYS A 2 -14.11 17.97 11.02
CA LYS A 2 -14.00 16.72 10.26
C LYS A 2 -13.60 15.66 11.28
N ASN A 3 -14.43 14.64 11.47
CA ASN A 3 -14.00 13.46 12.20
C ASN A 3 -12.82 12.87 11.42
N ASN A 4 -11.60 13.04 11.91
CA ASN A 4 -10.41 12.41 11.36
C ASN A 4 -10.46 10.92 11.73
N VAL A 5 -11.31 10.17 11.02
CA VAL A 5 -11.27 8.71 11.07
C VAL A 5 -10.03 8.29 10.30
N LEU A 6 -9.09 7.64 11.00
CA LEU A 6 -7.90 7.07 10.38
C LEU A 6 -8.31 6.03 9.33
N VAL A 7 -7.83 6.21 8.12
CA VAL A 7 -8.12 5.33 6.99
C VAL A 7 -6.99 4.31 6.85
N LYS A 8 -7.33 3.02 6.94
CA LYS A 8 -6.39 1.91 6.81
C LYS A 8 -6.76 1.06 5.60
N LEU A 9 -5.82 0.79 4.72
CA LEU A 9 -6.03 -0.01 3.52
C LEU A 9 -5.38 -1.39 3.70
N TYR A 10 -6.09 -2.45 3.32
CA TYR A 10 -5.64 -3.84 3.38
C TYR A 10 -5.64 -4.38 1.94
N LEU A 11 -4.44 -4.57 1.37
CA LEU A 11 -4.21 -5.12 0.04
C LEU A 11 -3.91 -6.62 0.18
N ASP A 12 -4.86 -7.47 -0.20
CA ASP A 12 -4.77 -8.93 -0.11
C ASP A 12 -5.95 -9.55 -0.90
N ASP A 13 -5.70 -10.59 -1.67
CA ASP A 13 -6.70 -11.27 -2.51
C ASP A 13 -7.37 -12.47 -1.79
N LEU A 14 -6.78 -12.97 -0.70
CA LEU A 14 -7.12 -14.27 -0.12
C LEU A 14 -7.62 -14.19 1.33
N ARG A 15 -6.98 -13.38 2.17
CA ARG A 15 -7.17 -13.39 3.63
C ARG A 15 -8.42 -12.59 4.04
N PRO A 16 -9.03 -12.91 5.20
CA PRO A 16 -10.09 -12.07 5.77
C PRO A 16 -9.60 -10.66 6.06
N THR A 17 -10.42 -9.65 5.77
CA THR A 17 -10.10 -8.25 6.08
C THR A 17 -10.17 -7.99 7.59
N PRO A 18 -9.11 -7.48 8.22
CA PRO A 18 -9.15 -7.10 9.63
C PRO A 18 -10.16 -5.97 9.89
N ASN A 19 -10.76 -5.97 11.08
CA ASN A 19 -11.69 -4.91 11.49
C ASN A 19 -11.05 -3.52 11.40
N GLY A 20 -11.79 -2.57 10.83
CA GLY A 20 -11.35 -1.18 10.67
C GLY A 20 -10.41 -0.94 9.48
N TYR A 21 -10.25 -1.92 8.58
CA TYR A 21 -9.57 -1.74 7.30
C TYR A 21 -10.56 -1.67 6.14
N LEU A 22 -10.26 -0.82 5.17
CA LEU A 22 -10.81 -0.86 3.82
C LEU A 22 -10.01 -1.87 3.01
N ARG A 23 -10.70 -2.66 2.19
CA ARG A 23 -10.13 -3.75 1.41
C ARG A 23 -9.96 -3.33 -0.05
N VAL A 24 -8.82 -3.70 -0.64
CA VAL A 24 -8.61 -3.79 -2.09
C VAL A 24 -7.98 -5.15 -2.41
N TYR A 25 -8.44 -5.80 -3.48
CA TYR A 25 -8.03 -7.18 -3.80
C TYR A 25 -6.93 -7.27 -4.86
N SER A 26 -6.74 -6.21 -5.65
CA SER A 26 -5.88 -6.24 -6.84
C SER A 26 -5.14 -4.93 -7.03
N TYR A 27 -4.11 -4.95 -7.89
CA TYR A 27 -3.39 -3.74 -8.31
C TYR A 27 -4.34 -2.69 -8.90
N LYS A 28 -5.27 -3.10 -9.77
CA LYS A 28 -6.25 -2.19 -10.40
C LYS A 28 -7.14 -1.50 -9.37
N GLU A 29 -7.58 -2.22 -8.34
CA GLU A 29 -8.35 -1.64 -7.24
C GLU A 29 -7.49 -0.72 -6.35
N PHE A 30 -6.25 -1.10 -6.08
CA PHE A 30 -5.31 -0.27 -5.33
C PHE A 30 -5.07 1.07 -6.03
N VAL A 31 -4.72 1.05 -7.32
CA VAL A 31 -4.54 2.25 -8.15
C VAL A 31 -5.81 3.10 -8.16
N LYS A 32 -6.96 2.48 -8.45
CA LYS A 32 -8.25 3.18 -8.47
C LYS A 32 -8.57 3.83 -7.12
N TYR A 33 -8.26 3.15 -6.01
CA TYR A 33 -8.47 3.69 -4.68
C TYR A 33 -7.62 4.95 -4.47
N ILE A 34 -6.31 4.88 -4.73
CA ILE A 34 -5.38 6.01 -4.52
C ILE A 34 -5.75 7.19 -5.40
N LEU A 35 -6.09 6.97 -6.68
CA LEU A 35 -6.48 8.04 -7.60
C LEU A 35 -7.78 8.76 -7.16
N ASN A 36 -8.73 8.03 -6.58
CA ASN A 36 -10.01 8.61 -6.18
C ASN A 36 -10.01 9.24 -4.79
N ASN A 37 -9.17 8.74 -3.87
CA ASN A 37 -9.24 9.09 -2.45
C ASN A 37 -7.93 9.73 -1.92
N GLY A 38 -6.85 9.70 -2.69
CA GLY A 38 -5.50 9.98 -2.21
C GLY A 38 -4.91 8.83 -1.39
N ILE A 39 -3.77 9.08 -0.76
CA ILE A 39 -3.09 8.10 0.10
C ILE A 39 -3.84 7.93 1.44
N PRO A 40 -4.01 6.69 1.94
CA PRO A 40 -4.56 6.43 3.27
C PRO A 40 -3.53 6.70 4.37
N ASP A 41 -3.94 6.73 5.64
CA ASP A 41 -3.03 6.90 6.78
C ASP A 41 -2.14 5.67 7.03
N PHE A 42 -2.65 4.47 6.67
CA PHE A 42 -1.93 3.20 6.82
C PHE A 42 -2.22 2.22 5.69
N ILE A 43 -1.22 1.45 5.26
CA ILE A 43 -1.39 0.36 4.28
C ILE A 43 -0.77 -0.95 4.79
N SER A 44 -1.49 -2.05 4.67
CA SER A 44 -0.95 -3.40 4.85
C SER A 44 -0.88 -4.10 3.50
N PHE A 45 0.31 -4.55 3.10
CA PHE A 45 0.55 -5.18 1.80
C PHE A 45 0.67 -6.70 1.93
N ASP A 46 -0.07 -7.45 1.11
CA ASP A 46 0.37 -8.76 0.63
C ASP A 46 1.16 -8.59 -0.67
N HIS A 47 2.14 -9.45 -0.89
CA HIS A 47 2.91 -9.49 -2.13
C HIS A 47 2.19 -10.28 -3.23
N ASP A 48 1.65 -11.45 -2.90
CA ASP A 48 1.02 -12.33 -3.88
C ASP A 48 -0.45 -11.88 -4.06
N LEU A 49 -0.83 -11.43 -5.25
CA LEU A 49 -2.21 -10.97 -5.58
C LEU A 49 -2.82 -11.76 -6.74
N GLY A 50 -2.31 -12.98 -6.99
CA GLY A 50 -2.67 -13.80 -8.13
C GLY A 50 -1.69 -13.66 -9.31
N ILE A 51 -2.21 -13.40 -10.51
CA ILE A 51 -1.56 -13.85 -11.76
C ILE A 51 -0.76 -12.75 -12.48
N GLU A 52 -1.16 -11.47 -12.40
CA GLU A 52 -0.54 -10.39 -13.19
C GLU A 52 0.38 -9.51 -12.34
N GLU A 53 -0.17 -8.56 -11.59
CA GLU A 53 0.60 -7.65 -10.76
C GLU A 53 0.69 -8.10 -9.30
N THR A 54 1.79 -7.74 -8.65
CA THR A 54 2.07 -8.07 -7.24
C THR A 54 1.84 -6.86 -6.33
N GLY A 55 1.85 -7.11 -5.02
CA GLY A 55 1.92 -6.03 -4.03
C GLY A 55 3.19 -5.17 -4.15
N TYR A 56 4.25 -5.71 -4.76
CA TYR A 56 5.44 -4.92 -5.07
C TYR A 56 5.18 -3.88 -6.17
N ASP A 57 4.34 -4.21 -7.15
CA ASP A 57 3.95 -3.27 -8.19
C ASP A 57 3.01 -2.18 -7.64
N CYS A 58 2.14 -2.53 -6.67
CA CYS A 58 1.39 -1.54 -5.90
C CYS A 58 2.31 -0.58 -5.13
N ALA A 59 3.39 -1.10 -4.53
CA ALA A 59 4.36 -0.28 -3.79
C ALA A 59 5.15 0.67 -4.72
N LYS A 60 5.52 0.24 -5.94
CA LYS A 60 6.13 1.12 -6.95
C LYS A 60 5.19 2.24 -7.37
N PHE A 61 3.95 1.90 -7.69
CA PHE A 61 2.93 2.89 -8.04
C PHE A 61 2.74 3.92 -6.91
N LEU A 62 2.71 3.47 -5.65
CA LEU A 62 2.59 4.38 -4.50
C LEU A 62 3.78 5.35 -4.42
N VAL A 63 5.00 4.88 -4.68
CA VAL A 63 6.20 5.73 -4.71
C VAL A 63 6.10 6.78 -5.81
N GLU A 64 5.74 6.39 -7.03
CA GLU A 64 5.56 7.30 -8.17
C GLU A 64 4.48 8.34 -7.86
N TYR A 65 3.32 7.90 -7.36
CA TYR A 65 2.25 8.80 -6.95
C TYR A 65 2.71 9.80 -5.88
N CYS A 66 3.45 9.35 -4.87
CA CYS A 66 3.99 10.23 -3.84
C CYS A 66 5.00 11.25 -4.40
N LEU A 67 5.85 10.86 -5.34
CA LEU A 67 6.78 11.76 -6.02
C LEU A 67 6.04 12.85 -6.79
N ASP A 68 5.10 12.46 -7.64
CA ASP A 68 4.36 13.38 -8.51
C ASP A 68 3.55 14.43 -7.73
N HIS A 69 3.16 14.10 -6.48
CA HIS A 69 2.34 14.94 -5.63
C HIS A 69 3.09 15.56 -4.44
N ASN A 70 4.42 15.41 -4.36
CA ASN A 70 5.24 15.84 -3.22
C ASN A 70 4.70 15.35 -1.85
N LEU A 71 4.30 14.08 -1.79
CA LEU A 71 3.77 13.42 -0.59
C LEU A 71 4.82 12.50 0.05
N THR A 72 4.64 12.23 1.35
CA THR A 72 5.41 11.19 2.05
C THR A 72 4.67 9.85 2.00
N ILE A 73 5.43 8.76 2.10
CA ILE A 73 4.86 7.41 2.18
C ILE A 73 4.11 7.25 3.50
N PRO A 74 2.87 6.73 3.49
CA PRO A 74 2.10 6.51 4.71
C PRO A 74 2.75 5.45 5.60
N ASN A 75 2.25 5.31 6.83
CA ASN A 75 2.67 4.18 7.66
C ASN A 75 2.26 2.86 6.98
N PHE A 76 3.09 1.83 7.11
CA PHE A 76 2.80 0.57 6.44
C PHE A 76 3.31 -0.65 7.20
N THR A 77 2.78 -1.81 6.82
CA THR A 77 3.33 -3.13 7.13
C THR A 77 3.20 -4.05 5.92
N VAL A 78 3.95 -5.15 5.94
CA VAL A 78 3.87 -6.19 4.91
C VAL A 78 3.55 -7.51 5.59
N HIS A 79 2.32 -7.97 5.39
CA HIS A 79 1.77 -9.18 6.01
C HIS A 79 1.88 -10.41 5.09
N SER A 80 2.69 -10.31 4.04
CA SER A 80 2.94 -11.40 3.10
C SER A 80 3.74 -12.55 3.72
N GLN A 81 3.40 -13.77 3.29
CA GLN A 81 4.18 -14.98 3.58
C GLN A 81 5.35 -15.17 2.62
N ASN A 82 5.43 -14.41 1.52
CA ASN A 82 6.56 -14.42 0.59
C ASN A 82 7.71 -13.57 1.16
N PRO A 83 8.80 -14.18 1.69
CA PRO A 83 9.82 -13.43 2.41
C PRO A 83 10.60 -12.46 1.50
N VAL A 84 10.85 -12.87 0.25
CA VAL A 84 11.58 -12.06 -0.73
C VAL A 84 10.71 -10.90 -1.21
N GLY A 85 9.45 -11.18 -1.55
CA GLY A 85 8.47 -10.15 -1.93
C GLY A 85 8.27 -9.13 -0.81
N LYS A 86 8.18 -9.60 0.44
CA LYS A 86 8.13 -8.76 1.62
C LYS A 86 9.34 -7.85 1.75
N GLU A 87 10.54 -8.41 1.72
CA GLU A 87 11.79 -7.64 1.86
C GLU A 87 11.92 -6.58 0.76
N ASN A 88 11.51 -6.90 -0.47
CA ASN A 88 11.54 -5.96 -1.60
C ASN A 88 10.60 -4.76 -1.38
N ILE A 89 9.36 -4.99 -0.93
CA ILE A 89 8.41 -3.91 -0.60
C ILE A 89 8.96 -3.05 0.53
N GLU A 90 9.42 -3.66 1.62
CA GLU A 90 9.95 -2.93 2.79
C GLU A 90 11.18 -2.10 2.41
N LYS A 91 12.13 -2.65 1.65
CA LYS A 91 13.31 -1.92 1.18
C LYS A 91 12.94 -0.72 0.32
N LEU A 92 12.04 -0.91 -0.67
CA LEU A 92 11.60 0.15 -1.56
C LEU A 92 11.01 1.33 -0.78
N LEU A 93 10.01 1.06 0.06
CA LEU A 93 9.28 2.09 0.80
C LEU A 93 10.15 2.77 1.86
N ASN A 94 11.00 2.01 2.58
CA ASN A 94 11.92 2.58 3.57
C ASN A 94 13.03 3.42 2.94
N ASN A 95 13.57 3.02 1.79
CA ASN A 95 14.57 3.81 1.08
C ASN A 95 13.98 5.14 0.61
N PHE A 96 12.75 5.12 0.07
CA PHE A 96 12.05 6.34 -0.30
C PHE A 96 11.86 7.30 0.88
N ARG A 97 11.46 6.78 2.05
CA ARG A 97 11.32 7.58 3.28
C ARG A 97 12.63 8.21 3.74
N LYS A 98 13.79 7.63 3.40
CA LYS A 98 15.10 8.21 3.75
C LYS A 98 15.51 9.34 2.81
N LEU A 99 15.13 9.26 1.54
CA LEU A 99 15.47 10.26 0.53
C LEU A 99 14.63 11.54 0.66
N ASN A 100 13.40 11.43 1.18
CA ASN A 100 12.45 12.53 1.29
C ASN A 100 12.27 13.02 2.74
N LYS A 101 13.36 13.07 3.51
CA LYS A 101 13.40 13.69 4.84
C LYS A 101 13.82 15.15 4.76
#